data_AF-A0A0F2L963-F1
#
_entry.id   AF-A0A0F2L963-F1
#
_cell.length_a   1.000
_cell.length_b   1.000
_cell.length_c   1.000
_cell.angle_alpha   90.00
_cell.angle_beta   90.00
_cell.angle_gamma   90.00
#
_symmetry.space_group_name_H-M   'P 1'
#
loop_
_entity.id
_entity.type
_entity.pdbx_description
1 polymer ?
#
loop_
_entity_poly.entity_id
_entity_poly.type
_entity_poly.pdbx_seq_one_letter_code
_entity_poly.pdbx_strand_id
1 'polypeptide(L)' 'MEALVERKKELADCEIEDWDKFAALPLDVQEKVLEILGGAEVDDATRLLLSLLERKGVVRCL' A
#
# COMPACT_ATOMS: atom_id res chain seq x y z
N MET A 1 -25.77 -2.33 -19.34
CA MET A 1 -25.77 -1.03 -18.62
C MET A 1 -24.94 -1.24 -17.37
N GLU A 2 -23.62 -1.34 -17.54
CA GLU A 2 -22.67 -1.62 -16.46
C GLU A 2 -21.95 -0.32 -16.11
N ALA A 3 -22.62 0.52 -15.34
CA ALA A 3 -21.98 1.66 -14.68
C ALA A 3 -21.43 1.16 -13.34
N LEU A 4 -20.30 0.45 -13.39
CA LEU A 4 -19.52 0.11 -12.20
C LEU A 4 -18.79 1.38 -11.74
N VAL A 5 -19.47 2.15 -10.89
CA VAL A 5 -18.90 2.88 -9.76
C VAL A 5 -17.60 3.64 -10.08
N GLU A 6 -17.76 4.88 -10.57
CA GLU A 6 -16.70 5.91 -10.53
C GLU A 6 -16.46 6.45 -9.11
N ARG A 7 -16.34 5.57 -8.10
CA ARG A 7 -15.45 5.89 -6.98
C ARG A 7 -14.10 5.38 -7.40
N LYS A 8 -13.22 6.27 -7.84
CA LYS A 8 -11.78 6.01 -7.99
C LYS A 8 -11.27 5.41 -6.68
N LYS A 9 -11.36 4.09 -6.53
CA LYS A 9 -10.52 3.31 -5.64
C LYS A 9 -9.16 3.39 -6.31
N GLU A 10 -8.36 4.36 -5.88
CA GLU A 10 -6.93 4.38 -6.21
C GLU A 10 -6.36 3.08 -5.63
N LEU A 11 -6.31 2.03 -6.44
CA LEU A 11 -5.44 0.90 -6.14
C LEU A 11 -4.05 1.51 -6.04
N ALA A 12 -3.41 1.36 -4.88
CA ALA A 12 -2.06 1.82 -4.72
C ALA A 12 -1.17 0.92 -5.58
N ASP A 13 -0.74 1.44 -6.72
CA ASP A 13 0.27 0.82 -7.59
C ASP A 13 1.64 1.01 -6.91
N CYS A 14 1.80 0.32 -5.78
CA CYS A 14 3.04 0.31 -5.01
C CYS A 14 3.69 -1.06 -5.11
N GLU A 15 5.00 -1.12 -4.89
CA GLU A 15 5.77 -2.35 -4.77
C GLU A 15 6.74 -2.24 -3.60
N ILE A 16 7.16 -3.38 -3.04
CA ILE A 16 8.20 -3.41 -2.00
C ILE A 16 9.56 -3.21 -2.68
N GLU A 17 10.20 -2.08 -2.41
CA GLU A 17 11.51 -1.74 -2.94
C GLU A 17 12.62 -2.44 -2.13
N ASP A 18 12.48 -2.46 -0.80
CA ASP A 18 13.49 -2.99 0.12
C ASP A 18 12.87 -4.01 1.10
N TRP A 19 13.04 -5.29 0.76
CA TRP A 19 12.52 -6.42 1.55
C TRP A 19 13.16 -6.55 2.93
N ASP A 20 14.40 -6.08 3.10
CA ASP A 20 15.13 -6.18 4.37
C ASP A 20 14.55 -5.17 5.37
N LYS A 21 14.34 -3.93 4.92
CA LYS A 21 13.63 -2.91 5.72
C LYS A 21 12.17 -3.25 5.95
N PHE A 22 11.52 -3.88 4.97
CA PHE A 22 10.15 -4.35 5.10
C PHE A 22 10.04 -5.40 6.21
N ALA A 23 10.94 -6.40 6.22
CA ALA A 23 11.00 -7.42 7.25
C ALA A 23 11.31 -6.86 8.65
N ALA A 24 11.97 -5.70 8.72
CA ALA A 24 12.22 -4.98 9.96
C ALA A 24 11.00 -4.21 10.50
N LEU A 25 9.91 -4.10 9.72
CA LEU A 25 8.66 -3.48 10.18
C LEU A 25 7.90 -4.39 11.17
N PRO A 26 7.04 -3.82 12.03
CA PRO A 26 6.12 -4.60 12.85
C PRO A 26 5.23 -5.52 12.00
N LEU A 27 4.86 -6.69 12.53
CA LEU A 27 4.04 -7.68 11.81
C LEU A 27 2.72 -7.08 11.30
N ASP A 28 2.03 -6.31 12.13
CA ASP A 28 0.78 -5.62 11.77
C ASP A 28 0.93 -4.68 10.56
N VAL A 29 2.11 -4.08 10.40
CA VAL A 29 2.42 -3.18 9.29
C VAL A 29 2.72 -3.99 8.03
N GLN A 30 3.44 -5.11 8.16
CA GLN A 30 3.73 -6.01 7.05
C GLN A 30 2.45 -6.61 6.47
N GLU A 31 1.54 -7.11 7.32
CA GLU A 31 0.26 -7.69 6.91
C GLU A 31 -0.58 -6.67 6.14
N LYS A 32 -0.70 -5.44 6.67
CA LYS A 32 -1.42 -4.36 5.97
C LYS A 32 -0.83 -4.02 4.61
N VAL A 33 0.49 -3.89 4.51
CA VAL A 33 1.17 -3.61 3.23
C VAL A 33 0.87 -4.71 2.22
N LEU A 34 0.94 -5.98 2.63
CA LEU A 34 0.65 -7.12 1.75
C LEU A 34 -0.84 -7.17 1.33
N GLU A 35 -1.77 -6.85 2.23
CA GLU A 35 -3.20 -6.75 1.89
C GLU A 35 -3.45 -5.71 0.80
N ILE A 36 -2.83 -4.53 0.92
CA ILE A 36 -2.98 -3.44 -0.06
C ILE A 36 -2.40 -3.84 -1.41
N LEU A 37 -1.18 -4.39 -1.41
CA LEU A 37 -0.51 -4.88 -2.61
C LEU A 37 -1.30 -6.02 -3.27
N GLY A 38 -2.04 -6.80 -2.48
CA GLY A 38 -2.94 -7.85 -2.94
C GLY A 38 -4.26 -7.34 -3.55
N GLY A 39 -4.44 -6.02 -3.67
CA GLY A 39 -5.63 -5.40 -4.27
C GLY A 39 -6.72 -5.00 -3.28
N ALA A 40 -6.39 -4.90 -1.98
CA ALA A 40 -7.32 -4.33 -1.01
C ALA A 40 -7.52 -2.83 -1.24
N GLU A 41 -8.66 -2.33 -0.79
CA GLU A 41 -8.95 -0.89 -0.79
C GLU A 41 -8.00 -0.13 0.13
N VAL A 42 -7.47 0.97 -0.39
CA VAL A 42 -6.59 1.86 0.36
C VAL A 42 -7.42 2.95 1.01
N ASP A 43 -7.55 2.89 2.32
CA ASP A 43 -8.10 3.98 3.14
C ASP A 43 -7.06 5.09 3.39
N ASP A 44 -7.52 6.26 3.86
CA ASP A 44 -6.65 7.43 4.11
C ASP A 44 -5.50 7.15 5.10
N ALA A 45 -5.75 6.33 6.13
CA ALA A 45 -4.71 6.00 7.11
C ALA A 45 -3.64 5.09 6.49
N THR A 46 -4.08 4.20 5.61
CA THR A 46 -3.22 3.30 4.87
C THR A 46 -2.41 4.03 3.79
N ARG A 47 -2.99 5.03 3.12
CA ARG A 47 -2.26 5.91 2.18
C ARG A 47 -1.14 6.69 2.87
N LEU A 48 -1.39 7.16 4.09
CA LEU A 48 -0.38 7.79 4.94
C LEU A 48 0.74 6.81 5.32
N LEU A 49 0.40 5.57 5.65
CA LEU A 49 1.36 4.51 5.93
C LEU A 49 2.27 4.26 4.72
N LEU A 50 1.70 4.06 3.53
CA LEU A 50 2.46 3.86 2.30
C LEU A 50 3.38 5.06 2.00
N SER A 51 2.88 6.28 2.16
CA SER A 51 3.70 7.50 1.99
C SER A 51 4.87 7.58 2.97
N LEU A 52 4.67 7.12 4.22
CA LEU A 52 5.73 7.06 5.22
C LEU A 52 6.77 5.99 4.89
N LEU A 53 6.32 4.84 4.39
CA LEU A 53 7.17 3.74 3.96
C LEU A 53 7.97 4.10 2.71
N GLU A 54 7.38 4.87 1.80
CA GLU A 54 8.05 5.40 0.61
C GLU A 54 9.17 6.37 0.98
N ARG A 55 8.90 7.32 1.90
CA ARG A 55 9.95 8.21 2.40
C ARG A 55 11.08 7.49 3.13
N LYS A 56 10.83 6.30 3.66
CA LYS A 56 11.84 5.43 4.29
C LYS A 56 12.55 4.53 3.27
N GLY A 57 12.14 4.56 2.00
CA GLY A 57 12.65 3.69 0.93
C GLY A 57 12.40 2.22 1.24
N VAL A 58 11.19 1.90 1.70
CA VAL A 58 10.73 0.51 1.95
C VAL A 58 9.80 0.05 0.84
N VAL A 59 8.90 0.91 0.41
CA VAL A 59 7.99 0.69 -0.71
C VAL A 59 8.19 1.81 -1.72
N ARG A 60 7.77 1.59 -2.95
CA ARG A 60 7.77 2.59 -4.01
C ARG A 60 6.41 2.60 -4.66
N CYS A 61 5.76 3.76 -4.71
CA CYS A 61 4.48 3.93 -5.37
C CYS A 61 4.66 4.69 -6.70
N LEU A 62 3.91 4.31 -7.74
CA LEU A 62 3.95 4.91 -9.08
C LEU A 62 2.94 6.03 -9.28
#